data_AF-A0A9D1GA38-F1
#
_entry.id   AF-A0A9D1GA38-F1
#
_cell.length_a   1.000
_cell.length_b   1.000
_cell.length_c   1.000
_cell.angle_alpha   90.00
_cell.angle_beta   90.00
_cell.angle_gamma   90.00
#
_symmetry.space_group_name_H-M   'P 1'
#
loop_
_entity.id
_entity.type
_entity.pdbx_description
1 polymer ?
#
loop_
_entity_poly.entity_id
_entity_poly.type
_entity_poly.pdbx_seq_one_letter_code
_entity_poly.pdbx_strand_id
1 'polypeptide(L)'
;MNENLFNVLSLYCNNEIENLKNSELYMKLKKLVDELNYILVCKYGKELNNKKSENLYLSITVFNDKNEEIEIFDEGFLSAGTLLVWADKKHRYKFLSWKDEEFIEDLNWLIKELENIKNNK
;
A
#
# COMPACT_ATOMS: atom_id res chain seq x y z
N MET A 1 19.48 -14.55 -0.43
CA MET A 1 19.57 -13.43 0.54
C MET A 1 20.03 -14.00 1.87
N ASN A 2 20.97 -13.35 2.55
CA ASN A 2 21.33 -13.73 3.93
C ASN A 2 20.12 -13.50 4.84
N GLU A 3 19.86 -14.42 5.78
CA GLU A 3 18.74 -14.36 6.72
C GLU A 3 18.73 -13.06 7.54
N ASN A 4 19.90 -12.58 7.98
CA ASN A 4 20.01 -11.32 8.71
C ASN A 4 19.58 -10.13 7.85
N LEU A 5 19.93 -10.13 6.57
CA LEU A 5 19.52 -9.07 5.65
C LEU A 5 18.01 -9.12 5.42
N PHE A 6 17.43 -10.31 5.21
CA PHE A 6 15.97 -10.45 5.11
C PHE A 6 15.27 -9.93 6.36
N ASN A 7 15.74 -10.28 7.55
CA ASN A 7 15.16 -9.83 8.81
C ASN A 7 15.21 -8.30 8.94
N VAL A 8 16.33 -7.66 8.55
CA VAL A 8 16.45 -6.20 8.56
C VAL A 8 15.48 -5.54 7.57
N LEU A 9 15.39 -6.05 6.34
CA LEU A 9 14.46 -5.52 5.33
C LEU A 9 13.00 -5.69 5.76
N SER A 10 12.64 -6.87 6.27
CA SER A 10 11.31 -7.15 6.79
C SER A 10 10.96 -6.28 8.00
N LEU A 11 11.90 -6.08 8.93
CA LEU A 11 11.70 -5.20 10.08
C LEU A 11 11.45 -3.76 9.62
N TYR A 12 12.24 -3.27 8.66
CA TYR A 12 12.05 -1.93 8.08
C TYR A 12 10.68 -1.77 7.44
N CYS A 13 10.28 -2.68 6.54
CA CYS A 13 9.00 -2.60 5.86
C CYS A 13 7.82 -2.70 6.83
N ASN A 14 7.90 -3.57 7.84
CA ASN A 14 6.90 -3.65 8.90
C ASN A 14 6.79 -2.33 9.68
N ASN A 15 7.92 -1.71 10.02
CA ASN A 15 7.93 -0.43 10.72
C ASN A 15 7.29 0.69 9.89
N GLU A 16 7.57 0.76 8.58
CA GLU A 16 6.91 1.73 7.69
C GLU A 16 5.40 1.49 7.59
N ILE A 17 4.95 0.23 7.51
CA ILE A 17 3.52 -0.11 7.54
C ILE A 17 2.86 0.32 8.86
N GLU A 18 3.48 0.02 10.01
CA GLU A 18 2.93 0.42 11.30
C GLU A 18 2.91 1.95 11.47
N ASN A 19 3.94 2.65 10.97
CA ASN A 19 3.93 4.11 10.92
C ASN A 19 2.81 4.66 10.04
N LEU A 20 2.57 4.07 8.87
CA LEU A 20 1.45 4.43 8.00
C LEU A 20 0.11 4.19 8.70
N LYS A 21 -0.07 3.03 9.36
CA LYS A 21 -1.31 2.70 10.08
C LYS A 21 -1.64 3.67 11.22
N ASN A 22 -0.61 4.25 11.83
CA ASN A 22 -0.74 5.27 12.86
C ASN A 22 -0.95 6.69 12.31
N SER A 23 -0.92 6.89 10.99
CA SER A 23 -1.17 8.20 10.38
C SER A 23 -2.67 8.53 10.34
N GLU A 24 -2.99 9.82 10.45
CA GLU A 24 -4.36 10.32 10.33
C GLU A 24 -5.01 9.93 8.98
N LEU A 25 -4.20 9.95 7.91
CA LEU A 25 -4.61 9.60 6.56
C LEU A 25 -5.09 8.14 6.48
N TYR A 26 -4.30 7.21 7.02
CA TYR A 26 -4.70 5.79 7.05
C TYR A 26 -5.92 5.57 7.94
N MET A 27 -5.99 6.21 9.11
CA MET A 27 -7.16 6.09 9.99
C MET A 27 -8.43 6.59 9.30
N LYS A 28 -8.36 7.70 8.55
CA LYS A 28 -9.49 8.20 7.74
C LYS A 28 -9.91 7.18 6.68
N LEU A 29 -8.96 6.64 5.92
CA LEU A 29 -9.21 5.61 4.91
C LEU A 29 -9.86 4.36 5.55
N LYS A 30 -9.28 3.84 6.63
CA LYS A 30 -9.78 2.66 7.34
C LYS A 30 -11.21 2.83 7.83
N LYS A 31 -11.53 3.99 8.39
CA LYS A 31 -12.89 4.31 8.85
C LYS A 31 -13.91 4.26 7.71
N LEU A 32 -13.59 4.85 6.55
CA LEU A 32 -14.49 4.84 5.39
C LEU A 32 -14.71 3.43 4.85
N VAL A 33 -13.63 2.65 4.75
CA VAL A 33 -13.71 1.24 4.33
C VAL A 33 -14.62 0.45 5.27
N ASP A 34 -14.49 0.65 6.59
CA ASP A 34 -15.31 -0.05 7.58
C ASP A 34 -16.79 0.34 7.50
N GLU A 35 -17.09 1.63 7.32
CA GLU A 35 -18.46 2.13 7.17
C GLU A 35 -19.16 1.56 5.91
N LEU A 36 -18.38 1.19 4.89
CA LEU A 36 -18.86 0.57 3.65
C LEU A 36 -18.95 -0.96 3.72
N ASN A 37 -18.57 -1.58 4.84
CA ASN A 37 -18.38 -3.03 4.99
C ASN A 37 -17.37 -3.62 3.99
N TYR A 38 -16.33 -2.86 3.65
CA TYR A 38 -15.23 -3.28 2.79
C TYR A 38 -14.02 -3.71 3.63
N ILE A 39 -12.97 -4.21 2.97
CA ILE A 39 -11.77 -4.74 3.62
C ILE A 39 -10.55 -3.97 3.11
N LEU A 40 -9.77 -3.39 4.03
CA LEU A 40 -8.51 -2.70 3.72
C LEU A 40 -7.34 -3.62 4.02
N VAL A 41 -6.56 -3.97 2.99
CA VAL A 41 -5.32 -4.73 3.14
C VAL A 41 -4.13 -3.81 2.94
N CYS A 42 -3.22 -3.78 3.91
CA CYS A 42 -1.94 -3.09 3.81
C CYS A 42 -0.82 -4.11 4.03
N LYS A 43 0.05 -4.30 3.04
CA LYS A 43 1.13 -5.30 3.07
C LYS A 43 2.35 -4.79 2.34
N TYR A 44 3.48 -5.48 2.47
CA TYR A 44 4.63 -5.28 1.60
C TYR A 44 4.95 -6.56 0.83
N GLY A 45 5.60 -6.41 -0.32
CA GLY A 45 5.98 -7.52 -1.16
C GLY A 45 6.93 -7.14 -2.28
N LYS A 46 7.36 -8.14 -3.03
CA LYS A 46 8.16 -7.94 -4.24
C LYS A 46 7.29 -7.46 -5.39
N GLU A 47 7.94 -6.81 -6.33
CA GLU A 47 7.38 -6.48 -7.64
C GLU A 47 6.80 -7.73 -8.32
N LEU A 48 5.53 -7.67 -8.76
CA LEU A 48 4.84 -8.81 -9.37
C LEU A 48 5.46 -9.22 -10.72
N ASN A 49 5.83 -8.22 -11.53
CA ASN A 49 6.24 -8.43 -12.92
C ASN A 49 7.73 -8.73 -13.07
N ASN A 50 8.54 -8.44 -12.05
CA ASN A 50 9.98 -8.64 -12.10
C ASN A 50 10.46 -9.52 -10.94
N LYS A 51 10.37 -10.84 -11.13
CA LYS A 51 10.80 -11.83 -10.13
C LYS A 51 12.29 -11.75 -9.75
N LYS A 52 13.12 -11.11 -10.59
CA LYS A 52 14.55 -10.89 -10.32
C LYS A 52 14.80 -9.63 -9.49
N SER A 53 13.82 -8.74 -9.40
CA SER A 53 13.88 -7.55 -8.56
C SER A 53 13.93 -7.95 -7.10
N GLU A 54 14.85 -7.32 -6.36
CA GLU A 54 14.87 -7.38 -4.89
C GLU A 54 14.17 -6.17 -4.27
N ASN A 55 13.51 -5.35 -5.10
CA ASN A 55 12.72 -4.22 -4.62
C ASN A 55 11.56 -4.70 -3.76
N LEU A 56 11.27 -3.95 -2.70
CA LEU A 56 10.12 -4.18 -1.82
C LEU A 56 9.21 -2.96 -1.86
N TYR A 57 7.95 -3.22 -2.14
CA TYR A 57 6.89 -2.22 -2.23
C TYR A 57 5.91 -2.41 -1.07
N LEU A 58 5.41 -1.32 -0.53
CA LEU A 58 4.20 -1.28 0.28
C LEU A 58 3.01 -1.17 -0.68
N SER A 59 1.94 -1.90 -0.42
CA SER A 59 0.68 -1.78 -1.14
C SER A 59 -0.50 -1.67 -0.19
N ILE A 60 -1.47 -0.85 -0.58
CA ILE A 60 -2.80 -0.76 0.01
C ILE A 60 -3.80 -1.16 -1.07
N THR A 61 -4.76 -2.01 -0.69
CA THR A 61 -5.83 -2.47 -1.59
C THR A 61 -7.14 -2.56 -0.82
N VAL A 62 -8.21 -2.05 -1.41
CA VAL A 62 -9.58 -2.15 -0.88
C VAL A 62 -10.33 -3.26 -1.61
N PHE A 63 -10.91 -4.17 -0.84
CA PHE A 63 -11.74 -5.26 -1.33
C PHE A 63 -13.18 -5.08 -0.89
N ASN A 64 -14.12 -5.56 -1.70
CA ASN A 64 -15.52 -5.65 -1.33
C ASN A 64 -15.78 -6.78 -0.31
N ASP A 65 -17.04 -6.96 0.07
CA ASP A 65 -17.51 -8.01 0.99
C ASP A 65 -17.31 -9.45 0.47
N LYS A 66 -17.00 -9.61 -0.81
CA LYS A 66 -16.68 -10.88 -1.48
C LYS A 66 -15.18 -11.12 -1.64
N ASN A 67 -14.33 -10.28 -1.05
CA ASN A 67 -12.87 -10.28 -1.26
C ASN A 67 -12.43 -10.03 -2.72
N GLU A 68 -13.22 -9.28 -3.49
CA GLU A 68 -12.84 -8.86 -4.85
C GLU A 68 -12.31 -7.43 -4.82
N GLU A 69 -11.30 -7.14 -5.63
CA GLU A 69 -10.79 -5.78 -5.79
C GLU A 69 -11.88 -4.90 -6.41
N ILE A 70 -12.00 -3.67 -5.90
CA ILE A 70 -13.01 -2.72 -6.37
C ILE A 70 -12.43 -1.93 -7.54
N GLU A 71 -13.05 -2.04 -8.71
CA GLU A 71 -12.70 -1.28 -9.91
C GLU A 71 -13.59 -0.02 -10.03
N ILE A 72 -12.96 1.12 -10.25
CA ILE A 72 -13.58 2.40 -10.62
C ILE A 72 -13.45 2.54 -12.14
N PHE A 73 -14.60 2.71 -12.81
CA PHE A 73 -14.66 2.81 -14.26
C PHE A 73 -13.77 3.96 -14.77
N ASP A 74 -12.93 3.66 -15.77
CA ASP A 74 -11.91 4.56 -16.35
C ASP A 74 -10.78 5.03 -15.40
N GLU A 75 -10.79 4.67 -14.11
CA GLU A 75 -9.77 5.08 -13.14
C GLU A 75 -8.93 3.92 -12.56
N GLY A 76 -9.41 2.68 -12.65
CA GLY A 76 -8.69 1.48 -12.22
C GLY A 76 -9.11 0.96 -10.85
N PHE A 77 -8.26 0.16 -10.20
CA PHE A 77 -8.60 -0.45 -8.91
C PHE A 77 -8.36 0.48 -7.74
N LEU A 78 -9.18 0.36 -6.68
CA LEU A 78 -8.97 1.02 -5.38
C LEU A 78 -7.73 0.45 -4.67
N SER A 79 -6.56 0.77 -5.20
CA SER A 79 -5.26 0.35 -4.71
C SER A 79 -4.23 1.46 -4.88
N ALA A 80 -3.22 1.46 -4.02
CA ALA A 80 -2.08 2.35 -4.09
C ALA A 80 -0.82 1.58 -3.68
N GLY A 81 0.35 1.99 -4.16
CA GLY A 81 1.60 1.37 -3.75
C GLY A 81 2.79 2.29 -3.86
N THR A 82 3.80 2.05 -3.03
CA THR A 82 5.04 2.84 -3.05
C THR A 82 6.25 1.97 -2.75
N LEU A 83 7.41 2.37 -3.25
CA LEU A 83 8.66 1.65 -3.09
C LEU A 83 9.25 1.95 -1.70
N LEU A 84 9.45 0.93 -0.88
CA LEU A 84 10.10 1.07 0.43
C LEU A 84 11.59 0.72 0.39
N VAL A 85 11.96 -0.25 -0.44
CA VAL A 85 13.35 -0.68 -0.57
C VAL A 85 13.67 -0.82 -2.04
N TRP A 86 14.59 0.02 -2.51
CA TRP A 86 15.18 -0.14 -3.84
C TRP A 86 16.50 -0.92 -3.71
N ALA A 87 16.67 -1.94 -4.55
CA ALA A 87 17.86 -2.77 -4.61
C ALA A 87 18.50 -2.69 -6.01
N ASP A 88 19.79 -2.36 -6.05
CA ASP A 88 20.53 -2.30 -7.31
C ASP A 88 21.18 -3.64 -7.69
N LYS A 89 21.74 -3.71 -8.91
CA LYS A 89 22.43 -4.91 -9.42
C LYS A 89 23.69 -5.31 -8.64
N LYS A 90 24.16 -4.46 -7.72
CA LYS A 90 25.32 -4.71 -6.84
C LYS A 90 24.88 -5.02 -5.40
N HIS A 91 23.59 -5.32 -5.17
CA HIS A 91 23.00 -5.56 -3.84
C HIS A 91 23.21 -4.41 -2.86
N ARG A 92 23.16 -3.17 -3.37
CA ARG A 92 23.09 -1.97 -2.54
C ARG A 92 21.62 -1.61 -2.36
N TYR A 93 21.23 -1.35 -1.12
CA TYR A 93 19.85 -1.08 -0.73
C TYR A 93 19.69 0.41 -0.38
N LYS A 94 18.67 1.04 -0.97
CA LYS A 94 18.20 2.37 -0.57
C LYS A 94 16.85 2.20 0.10
N PHE A 95 16.75 2.69 1.32
CA PHE A 95 15.53 2.72 2.12
C PHE A 95 14.77 4.00 1.81
N LEU A 96 13.47 3.85 1.56
CA LEU A 96 12.54 4.90 1.17
C LEU A 96 11.32 4.83 2.09
N SER A 97 10.78 5.99 2.44
CA SER A 97 9.63 6.06 3.35
C SER A 97 8.31 5.97 2.59
N TRP A 98 7.26 5.52 3.28
CA TRP A 98 5.89 5.60 2.75
C TRP A 98 5.42 7.04 2.49
N LYS A 99 6.08 8.06 3.08
CA LYS A 99 5.74 9.49 2.90
C LYS A 99 6.14 10.05 1.53
N ASP A 100 6.05 9.22 0.51
CA ASP A 100 6.21 9.59 -0.89
C ASP A 100 5.00 10.45 -1.33
N GLU A 101 5.26 11.54 -2.05
CA GLU A 101 4.21 12.53 -2.39
C GLU A 101 3.14 11.92 -3.29
N GLU A 102 3.55 11.16 -4.31
CA GLU A 102 2.66 10.45 -5.24
C GLU A 102 1.79 9.44 -4.48
N PHE A 103 2.40 8.65 -3.58
CA PHE A 103 1.64 7.72 -2.74
C PHE A 103 0.63 8.41 -1.82
N ILE A 104 0.95 9.58 -1.26
CA ILE A 104 0.01 10.35 -0.44
C ILE A 104 -1.15 10.87 -1.31
N GLU A 105 -0.88 11.32 -2.53
CA GLU A 105 -1.92 11.71 -3.48
C GLU A 105 -2.86 10.55 -3.82
N ASP A 106 -2.31 9.36 -4.07
CA ASP A 106 -3.09 8.14 -4.32
C ASP A 106 -3.98 7.79 -3.14
N LEU A 107 -3.47 7.87 -1.90
CA LEU A 107 -4.28 7.61 -0.70
C LEU A 107 -5.42 8.62 -0.54
N ASN A 108 -5.19 9.89 -0.89
CA ASN A 108 -6.25 10.89 -0.90
C ASN A 108 -7.29 10.63 -2.00
N TRP A 109 -6.86 10.17 -3.18
CA TRP A 109 -7.76 9.74 -4.23
C TRP A 109 -8.64 8.55 -3.77
N LEU A 110 -8.06 7.51 -3.15
CA LEU A 110 -8.83 6.39 -2.59
C LEU A 110 -9.91 6.86 -1.60
N ILE A 111 -9.56 7.80 -0.72
CA ILE A 111 -10.51 8.38 0.25
C ILE A 111 -11.66 9.09 -0.47
N LYS A 112 -11.35 9.90 -1.49
CA LYS A 112 -12.36 10.62 -2.27
C LYS A 112 -13.32 9.66 -2.97
N GLU A 113 -12.81 8.58 -3.58
CA GLU A 113 -13.68 7.62 -4.26
C GLU A 113 -14.55 6.81 -3.29
N LEU A 114 -14.03 6.47 -2.11
CA LEU A 114 -14.86 5.84 -1.07
C LEU A 114 -15.94 6.80 -0.54
N GLU A 115 -15.65 8.10 -0.40
CA GLU A 115 -16.65 9.11 -0.06
C GLU A 115 -17.74 9.21 -1.15
N ASN A 116 -17.36 9.20 -2.43
CA ASN A 116 -18.30 9.19 -3.56
C ASN A 116 -19.22 7.96 -3.51
N ILE A 117 -18.64 6.76 -3.33
CA ILE A 117 -19.39 5.50 -3.22
C ILE A 117 -20.38 5.56 -2.05
N LYS A 118 -19.95 6.09 -0.91
CA LYS A 118 -20.80 6.24 0.28
C LYS A 118 -21.99 7.16 0.06
N ASN A 119 -21.80 8.27 -0.66
CA ASN A 119 -22.86 9.25 -0.92
C ASN A 119 -23.85 8.82 -2.01
N ASN A 120 -23.43 7.88 -2.88
CA ASN A 120 -24.27 7.35 -3.95
C ASN A 120 -25.01 6.05 -3.57
N LYS A 121 -24.81 5.54 -2.35
CA LYS A 121 -25.59 4.45 -1.76
C LYS A 121 -26.81 4.98 -1.02
#